data_AF-A0A942R2P5-F1
#
_entry.id   AF-A0A942R2P5-F1
#
_cell.length_a   1.000
_cell.length_b   1.000
_cell.length_c   1.000
_cell.angle_alpha   90.00
_cell.angle_beta   90.00
_cell.angle_gamma   90.00
#
_symmetry.space_group_name_H-M   'P 1'
#
loop_
_entity.id
_entity.type
_entity.pdbx_description
1 polymer ?
#
loop_
_entity_poly.entity_id
_entity_poly.type
_entity_poly.pdbx_seq_one_letter_code
_entity_poly.pdbx_strand_id
1 'polypeptide(L)'
;MFYDWVTGNGPNTRTFNNDNVALAMKDAYRVKKAREYFYDKYVGVSNLKGASVTNYSGKFGFMGLIRAGFNPIEQYVGSCTIDITSDGESLNFSVWNNTSFKSFFYGFGPSWDRSSFRPGGNMIQYYQWSEPIR
;
A
#
# COMPACT_ATOMS: atom_id res chain seq x y z
N MET A 1 3.39 -6.73 -12.24
CA MET A 1 3.95 -5.57 -11.50
C MET A 1 5.47 -5.67 -11.36
N PHE A 2 6.01 -6.67 -10.67
CA PHE A 2 7.47 -6.82 -10.50
C PHE A 2 8.23 -6.96 -11.83
N TYR A 3 7.77 -7.85 -12.73
CA TYR A 3 8.41 -8.05 -14.04
C TYR A 3 8.47 -6.76 -14.86
N ASP A 4 7.35 -6.02 -14.93
CA ASP A 4 7.30 -4.72 -15.62
C ASP A 4 8.25 -3.70 -14.98
N TRP A 5 8.37 -3.73 -13.66
CA TRP A 5 9.28 -2.85 -12.94
C TRP A 5 10.75 -3.19 -13.23
N VAL A 6 11.15 -4.46 -13.16
CA VAL A 6 12.51 -4.93 -13.47
C VAL A 6 12.87 -4.69 -14.93
N THR A 7 11.95 -4.91 -15.87
CA THR A 7 12.21 -4.71 -17.30
C THR A 7 12.07 -3.26 -17.76
N GLY A 8 11.57 -2.37 -16.89
CA GLY A 8 11.31 -0.97 -17.22
C GLY A 8 10.04 -0.75 -18.06
N ASN A 9 9.26 -1.81 -18.28
CA ASN A 9 7.99 -1.76 -19.00
C ASN A 9 6.88 -1.09 -18.18
N GLY A 10 5.90 -0.53 -18.89
CA GLY A 10 4.74 0.13 -18.29
C GLY A 10 5.01 1.54 -17.75
N PRO A 11 3.99 2.15 -17.10
CA PRO A 11 4.00 3.55 -16.68
C PRO A 11 4.77 3.77 -15.37
N ASN A 12 5.14 5.03 -15.11
CA ASN A 12 5.81 5.46 -13.86
C ASN A 12 4.85 5.48 -12.66
N THR A 13 3.57 5.72 -12.94
CA THR A 13 2.49 5.71 -11.95
C THR A 13 1.47 4.65 -12.35
N ARG A 14 1.01 3.86 -11.39
CA ARG A 14 -0.12 2.93 -11.55
C ARG A 14 -1.18 3.18 -10.50
N THR A 15 -2.43 3.13 -10.92
CA THR A 15 -3.58 3.24 -10.03
C THR A 15 -4.44 1.99 -10.19
N PHE A 16 -4.78 1.37 -9.07
CA PHE A 16 -5.58 0.16 -8.96
C PHE A 16 -6.84 0.51 -8.18
N ASN A 17 -8.01 0.38 -8.81
CA ASN A 17 -9.27 0.85 -8.26
C ASN A 17 -10.27 -0.30 -8.17
N ASN A 18 -10.49 -0.81 -6.96
CA ASN A 18 -11.40 -1.90 -6.66
C ASN A 18 -11.19 -3.16 -7.53
N ASP A 19 -9.98 -3.35 -8.06
CA ASP A 19 -9.58 -4.50 -8.86
C ASP A 19 -8.90 -5.58 -8.00
N ASN A 20 -8.59 -6.73 -8.58
CA ASN A 20 -7.96 -7.84 -7.85
C ASN A 20 -6.63 -7.44 -7.17
N VAL A 21 -5.89 -6.47 -7.71
CA VAL A 21 -4.63 -6.01 -7.15
C VAL A 21 -4.87 -5.11 -5.95
N ALA A 22 -5.81 -4.16 -6.05
CA ALA A 22 -6.24 -3.33 -4.92
C ALA A 22 -6.87 -4.17 -3.81
N LEU A 23 -7.73 -5.14 -4.17
CA LEU A 23 -8.37 -6.04 -3.22
C LEU A 23 -7.37 -6.96 -2.49
N ALA A 24 -6.28 -7.34 -3.14
CA ALA A 24 -5.21 -8.11 -2.50
C ALA A 24 -4.49 -7.33 -1.38
N MET A 25 -4.59 -6.00 -1.35
CA MET A 25 -4.07 -5.16 -0.25
C MET A 25 -4.97 -5.15 0.98
N LYS A 26 -6.24 -5.57 0.88
CA LYS A 26 -7.19 -5.62 2.02
C LYS A 26 -6.64 -6.42 3.20
N ASP A 27 -5.93 -7.49 2.87
CA ASP A 27 -5.36 -8.44 3.81
C ASP A 27 -3.93 -8.14 4.24
N ALA A 28 -3.32 -7.10 3.67
CA ALA A 28 -1.95 -6.73 3.96
C ALA A 28 -1.78 -6.38 5.44
N TYR A 29 -0.66 -6.81 6.04
CA TYR A 29 -0.45 -6.66 7.48
C TYR A 29 -0.61 -5.21 7.95
N ARG A 30 -0.04 -4.24 7.21
CA ARG A 30 -0.14 -2.81 7.56
C ARG A 30 -1.53 -2.22 7.34
N VAL A 31 -2.27 -2.70 6.35
CA VAL A 31 -3.66 -2.30 6.11
C VAL A 31 -4.56 -2.82 7.24
N LYS A 32 -4.34 -4.06 7.70
CA LYS A 32 -5.01 -4.60 8.89
C LYS A 32 -4.74 -3.74 10.13
N LYS A 33 -3.49 -3.35 10.37
CA LYS A 33 -3.13 -2.48 11.50
C LYS A 33 -3.71 -1.07 11.40
N ALA A 34 -3.77 -0.49 10.21
CA ALA A 34 -4.44 0.79 9.99
C ALA A 34 -5.95 0.70 10.25
N ARG A 35 -6.58 -0.40 9.81
CA ARG A 35 -8.00 -0.68 10.05
C ARG A 35 -8.30 -0.88 11.54
N GLU A 36 -7.50 -1.67 12.25
CA GLU A 36 -7.59 -1.85 13.71
C GLU A 36 -7.50 -0.48 14.41
N TYR A 37 -6.47 0.31 14.06
CA TYR A 37 -6.30 1.65 14.62
C TYR A 37 -7.49 2.59 14.35
N PHE A 38 -8.10 2.52 13.16
CA PHE A 38 -9.31 3.29 12.85
C PHE A 38 -10.45 2.92 13.81
N TYR A 39 -10.73 1.63 13.99
CA TYR A 39 -11.80 1.20 14.90
C TYR A 39 -11.50 1.54 16.36
N ASP A 40 -10.26 1.37 16.81
CA ASP A 40 -9.85 1.74 18.16
C ASP A 40 -10.02 3.24 18.42
N LYS A 41 -9.66 4.08 17.44
CA LYS A 41 -9.80 5.55 17.51
C LYS A 41 -11.25 6.00 17.64
N TYR A 42 -12.19 5.26 17.04
CA TYR A 42 -13.61 5.60 16.99
C TYR A 42 -14.50 4.64 17.80
N VAL A 43 -13.92 3.96 18.79
CA VAL A 43 -14.68 3.07 19.68
C VAL A 43 -15.80 3.83 20.38
N GLY A 44 -17.02 3.28 20.36
CA GLY A 44 -18.21 3.90 20.98
C GLY A 44 -18.84 5.06 20.19
N VAL A 45 -18.33 5.40 19.00
CA VAL A 45 -18.95 6.40 18.13
C VAL A 45 -20.05 5.75 17.29
N SER A 46 -21.28 6.23 17.44
CA SER A 46 -22.46 5.66 16.77
C SER A 46 -22.61 6.06 15.30
N ASN A 47 -21.98 7.16 14.88
CA ASN A 47 -21.99 7.62 13.49
C ASN A 47 -20.55 7.93 13.05
N LEU A 48 -20.03 7.11 12.14
CA LEU A 48 -18.69 7.24 11.60
C LEU A 48 -18.62 8.11 10.34
N LYS A 49 -19.70 8.77 9.92
CA LYS A 49 -19.68 9.64 8.74
C LYS A 49 -18.68 10.79 8.94
N GLY A 50 -17.72 10.91 8.03
CA GLY A 50 -16.64 11.90 8.10
C GLY A 50 -15.46 11.48 8.99
N ALA A 51 -15.54 10.33 9.66
CA ALA A 51 -14.41 9.79 10.41
C ALA A 51 -13.23 9.49 9.46
N SER A 52 -12.01 9.75 9.92
CA SER A 52 -10.82 9.55 9.11
C SER A 52 -9.56 9.26 9.92
N VAL A 53 -8.69 8.46 9.30
CA VAL A 53 -7.30 8.25 9.66
C VAL A 53 -6.49 8.55 8.41
N THR A 54 -5.63 9.55 8.47
CA THR A 54 -4.77 9.94 7.35
C THR A 54 -3.31 9.85 7.72
N ASN A 55 -2.45 9.69 6.72
CA ASN A 55 -1.01 9.58 6.83
C ASN A 55 -0.56 8.42 7.73
N TYR A 56 -1.32 7.33 7.80
CA TYR A 56 -0.92 6.14 8.56
C TYR A 56 0.25 5.48 7.83
N SER A 57 1.47 5.71 8.31
CA SER A 57 2.68 5.15 7.71
C SER A 57 2.93 3.73 8.19
N GLY A 58 3.02 2.80 7.25
CA GLY A 58 3.36 1.41 7.49
C GLY A 58 4.63 1.04 6.74
N LYS A 59 5.69 0.69 7.46
CA LYS A 59 6.81 -0.06 6.88
C LYS A 59 6.51 -1.54 7.00
N PHE A 60 6.46 -2.30 5.90
CA PHE A 60 6.44 -3.75 6.02
C PHE A 60 7.79 -4.16 6.64
N GLY A 61 7.77 -4.56 7.92
CA GLY A 61 8.98 -4.77 8.70
C GLY A 61 9.77 -5.94 8.15
N PHE A 62 11.08 -5.77 7.98
CA PHE A 62 11.98 -6.84 7.64
C PHE A 62 12.41 -7.60 8.91
N MET A 63 11.74 -8.71 9.21
CA MET A 63 12.42 -9.89 9.72
C MET A 63 12.44 -10.89 8.56
N GLY A 64 13.63 -11.07 8.00
CA GLY A 64 13.82 -11.27 6.57
C GLY A 64 13.23 -12.53 5.96
N LEU A 65 12.58 -12.40 4.80
CA LEU A 65 12.18 -13.46 3.86
C LEU A 65 11.46 -14.73 4.42
N ILE A 66 11.24 -14.84 5.73
CA ILE A 66 10.89 -16.07 6.44
C ILE A 66 9.96 -15.64 7.56
N ARG A 67 8.65 -15.63 7.35
CA ARG A 67 7.84 -16.85 7.45
C ARG A 67 6.85 -16.96 6.28
N ALA A 68 7.34 -17.52 5.17
CA ALA A 68 6.64 -18.43 4.25
C ALA A 68 5.16 -18.13 3.87
N GLY A 69 4.79 -16.89 3.53
CA GLY A 69 3.44 -16.70 2.97
C GLY A 69 2.88 -15.30 2.80
N PHE A 70 3.62 -14.22 3.09
CA PHE A 70 3.08 -12.88 2.85
C PHE A 70 3.02 -12.56 1.35
N ASN A 71 1.92 -11.93 0.95
CA ASN A 71 1.52 -11.66 -0.43
C ASN A 71 2.68 -11.02 -1.24
N PRO A 72 3.00 -11.51 -2.45
CA PRO A 72 4.03 -10.92 -3.32
C PRO A 72 3.89 -9.40 -3.52
N ILE A 73 2.67 -8.88 -3.41
CA ILE A 73 2.39 -7.43 -3.49
C ILE A 73 2.95 -6.69 -2.27
N GLU A 74 2.81 -7.23 -1.05
CA GLU A 74 3.36 -6.60 0.17
C GLU A 74 4.88 -6.52 0.13
N GLN A 75 5.53 -7.58 -0.36
CA GLN A 75 6.98 -7.63 -0.53
C GLN A 75 7.48 -6.61 -1.56
N TYR A 76 6.70 -6.39 -2.63
CA TYR A 76 7.01 -5.40 -3.66
C TYR A 76 6.81 -3.95 -3.19
N VAL A 77 5.81 -3.71 -2.34
CA VAL A 77 5.44 -2.37 -1.85
C VAL A 77 6.46 -1.85 -0.84
N GLY A 78 6.94 -2.68 0.09
CA GLY A 78 7.99 -2.37 1.06
C GLY A 78 7.59 -1.37 2.17
N SER A 79 7.12 -0.18 1.80
CA SER A 79 6.51 0.79 2.70
C SER A 79 5.35 1.48 2.01
N CYS A 80 4.27 1.73 2.73
CA CYS A 80 3.12 2.44 2.22
C CYS A 80 2.61 3.47 3.23
N THR A 81 1.88 4.44 2.72
CA THR A 81 1.04 5.32 3.50
C THR A 81 -0.41 4.96 3.21
N ILE A 82 -1.22 4.91 4.26
CA ILE A 82 -2.60 4.46 4.24
C ILE A 82 -3.49 5.57 4.77
N ASP A 83 -4.51 5.92 3.99
CA ASP A 83 -5.61 6.79 4.38
C ASP A 83 -6.90 5.98 4.41
N ILE A 84 -7.71 6.20 5.44
CA ILE A 84 -9.03 5.59 5.64
C ILE A 84 -10.01 6.73 5.91
N THR A 85 -11.08 6.80 5.11
CA THR A 85 -12.19 7.73 5.32
C THR A 85 -13.50 6.96 5.38
N SER A 86 -14.49 7.48 6.09
CA SER A 86 -15.80 6.85 6.25
C SER A 86 -16.91 7.75 5.74
N ASP A 87 -17.81 7.20 4.92
CA ASP A 87 -19.02 7.88 4.46
C ASP A 87 -20.24 7.62 5.37
N GLY A 88 -20.07 6.77 6.39
CA GLY A 88 -21.12 6.35 7.33
C GLY A 88 -21.66 4.95 7.07
N GLU A 89 -21.44 4.38 5.89
CA GLU A 89 -21.82 3.01 5.52
C GLU A 89 -20.59 2.14 5.21
N SER A 90 -19.60 2.75 4.57
CA SER A 90 -18.37 2.12 4.11
C SER A 90 -17.12 2.89 4.55
N LEU A 91 -16.03 2.14 4.72
CA LEU A 91 -14.67 2.64 4.82
C LEU A 91 -14.04 2.64 3.43
N ASN A 92 -13.56 3.80 3.01
CA ASN A 92 -12.82 4.03 1.77
C ASN A 92 -11.33 4.06 2.10
N PHE A 93 -10.57 3.15 1.49
CA PHE A 93 -9.14 3.00 1.68
C PHE A 93 -8.40 3.62 0.50
N SER A 94 -7.36 4.40 0.78
CA SER A 94 -6.37 4.86 -0.18
C SER A 94 -4.99 4.50 0.32
N VAL A 95 -4.31 3.61 -0.40
CA VAL A 95 -2.96 3.16 -0.08
C VAL A 95 -2.02 3.60 -1.18
N TRP A 96 -0.91 4.22 -0.82
CA TRP A 96 0.10 4.63 -1.80
C TRP A 96 1.51 4.27 -1.35
N ASN A 97 2.34 3.90 -2.32
CA ASN A 97 3.76 3.64 -2.11
C ASN A 97 4.60 4.11 -3.29
N ASN A 98 5.90 4.26 -3.02
CA ASN A 98 6.92 4.49 -4.03
C ASN A 98 7.94 3.34 -3.94
N THR A 99 7.89 2.41 -4.90
CA THR A 99 8.85 1.33 -5.00
C THR A 99 10.06 1.80 -5.81
N SER A 100 11.22 1.86 -5.15
CA SER A 100 12.53 2.12 -5.76
C SER A 100 13.44 0.88 -5.67
N PHE A 101 14.45 0.80 -6.54
CA PHE A 101 15.43 -0.30 -6.49
C PHE A 101 16.14 -0.34 -5.14
N LYS A 102 16.58 0.83 -4.68
CA LYS A 102 17.17 1.01 -3.36
C LYS A 102 16.24 0.56 -2.23
N SER A 103 14.94 0.91 -2.24
CA SER A 103 14.02 0.46 -1.19
C SER A 103 13.74 -1.04 -1.24
N PHE A 104 13.67 -1.62 -2.44
CA PHE A 104 13.44 -3.06 -2.63
C PHE A 104 14.64 -3.89 -2.15
N PHE A 105 15.86 -3.47 -2.48
CA PHE A 105 17.10 -4.11 -2.05
C PHE A 105 17.63 -3.55 -0.70
N TYR A 106 16.77 -2.98 0.14
CA TYR A 106 17.11 -2.59 1.51
C TYR A 106 18.29 -1.61 1.64
N GLY A 107 18.40 -0.66 0.73
CA GLY A 107 19.48 0.32 0.69
C GLY A 107 20.68 -0.12 -0.16
N PHE A 108 20.74 -1.39 -0.56
CA PHE A 108 21.77 -1.89 -1.46
C PHE A 108 21.37 -1.62 -2.91
N GLY A 109 22.11 -0.71 -3.55
CA GLY A 109 21.94 -0.41 -4.96
C GLY A 109 21.47 1.00 -5.24
N PRO A 110 21.53 1.41 -6.52
CA PRO A 110 21.25 2.78 -6.88
C PRO A 110 19.75 3.08 -6.75
N SER A 111 19.42 4.36 -6.63
CA SER A 111 18.05 4.86 -6.80
C SER A 111 18.08 5.82 -7.96
N TRP A 112 17.15 5.68 -8.88
CA TRP A 112 17.07 6.56 -10.05
C TRP A 112 15.62 6.75 -10.47
N ASP A 113 15.37 7.88 -11.11
CA ASP A 113 14.09 8.18 -11.69
C ASP A 113 13.87 7.33 -12.95
N ARG A 114 12.64 6.84 -13.17
CA ARG A 114 12.32 6.08 -14.40
C ARG A 114 12.50 6.90 -15.67
N SER A 115 12.43 8.24 -15.60
CA SER A 115 12.75 9.13 -16.72
C SER A 115 14.23 9.08 -17.12
N SER A 116 15.13 8.78 -16.18
CA SER A 116 16.57 8.65 -16.45
C SER A 116 16.95 7.24 -16.86
N PHE A 117 16.40 6.22 -16.19
CA PHE A 117 16.58 4.81 -16.56
C PHE A 117 15.37 3.98 -16.12
N ARG A 118 14.67 3.35 -17.06
CA ARG A 118 13.36 2.74 -16.78
C ARG A 118 13.42 1.45 -15.95
N PRO A 119 14.30 0.48 -16.24
CA PRO A 119 14.45 -0.74 -15.43
C PRO A 119 14.71 -0.38 -13.98
N GLY A 120 14.00 -0.97 -13.02
CA GLY A 120 14.24 -0.76 -11.57
C GLY A 120 13.99 0.65 -11.04
N GLY A 121 13.65 1.63 -11.88
CA GLY A 121 13.45 3.01 -11.44
C GLY A 121 12.21 3.18 -10.57
N ASN A 122 12.15 4.30 -9.85
CA ASN A 122 11.06 4.64 -8.93
C ASN A 122 9.68 4.52 -9.60
N MET A 123 8.80 3.71 -9.00
CA MET A 123 7.42 3.51 -9.46
C MET A 123 6.45 3.85 -8.34
N ILE A 124 5.51 4.74 -8.63
CA ILE A 124 4.45 5.12 -7.69
C ILE A 124 3.24 4.24 -7.95
N GLN A 125 2.63 3.74 -6.88
CA GLN A 125 1.43 2.93 -6.98
C GLN A 125 0.37 3.43 -6.00
N TYR A 126 -0.86 3.50 -6.49
CA TYR A 126 -2.04 3.86 -5.73
C TYR A 126 -3.01 2.69 -5.75
N TYR A 127 -3.51 2.28 -4.60
CA TYR A 127 -4.53 1.25 -4.44
C TYR A 127 -5.70 1.85 -3.71
N GLN A 128 -6.88 1.76 -4.30
CA GLN A 128 -8.09 2.32 -3.73
C GLN A 128 -9.21 1.28 -3.75
N TRP A 129 -9.94 1.16 -2.65
CA TRP A 129 -11.10 0.29 -2.55
C TRP A 129 -12.00 0.72 -1.40
N SER A 130 -13.21 0.15 -1.35
CA SER A 130 -14.14 0.34 -0.25
C SER A 130 -14.49 -0.99 0.42
N GLU A 131 -14.79 -0.94 1.71
CA GLU A 131 -15.29 -2.04 2.53
C GLU A 131 -16.46 -1.56 3.37
N PRO A 132 -17.50 -2.38 3.61
CA PRO A 132 -18.54 -2.02 4.56
C PRO A 132 -17.96 -1.86 5.99
N ILE A 133 -18.53 -0.95 6.77
CA ILE A 133 -18.19 -0.79 8.19
C ILE A 133 -18.62 -2.06 8.95
N ARG A 134 -17.80 -2.48 9.92
CA ARG A 134 -18.03 -3.62 10.81
C ARG A 134 -18.82 -3.22 12.05
#